data_AF-A0A9P5JVH5-F1
#
_entry.id   AF-A0A9P5JVH5-F1
#
_cell.length_a   1.000
_cell.length_b   1.000
_cell.length_c   1.000
_cell.angle_alpha   90.00
_cell.angle_beta   90.00
_cell.angle_gamma   90.00
#
_symmetry.space_group_name_H-M   'P 1'
#
loop_
_entity.id
_entity.type
_entity.pdbx_description
1 polymer ?
#
loop_
_entity_poly.entity_id
_entity_poly.type
_entity_poly.pdbx_seq_one_letter_code
_entity_poly.pdbx_strand_id
1 'polypeptide(L)'
;MSESAPQSPPTLRHNVKWSKLPLNAIPTGKSEARGAYTPDETHTALIAENPAYAALTITQKPSWVRDHTTYKSGAISSLSVSFEDPDGTGAQTLLHYMPLSM
;
A
#
# COMPACT_ATOMS: atom_id res chain seq x y z
N MET A 1 33.28 31.87 -3.61
CA MET A 1 32.80 30.92 -4.63
C MET A 1 32.83 29.56 -3.96
N SER A 2 31.67 28.96 -3.70
CA SER A 2 31.60 27.67 -2.98
C SER A 2 31.54 26.54 -4.00
N GLU A 3 32.52 25.66 -3.94
CA GLU A 3 32.66 24.49 -4.81
C GLU A 3 31.65 23.43 -4.41
N SER A 4 30.79 23.03 -5.36
CA SER A 4 29.78 21.99 -5.17
C SER A 4 30.45 20.62 -5.03
N ALA A 5 30.08 19.87 -3.99
CA ALA A 5 30.59 18.53 -3.72
C ALA A 5 30.40 17.57 -4.92
N PRO A 6 31.30 16.57 -5.10
CA PRO A 6 31.21 15.60 -6.17
C PRO A 6 29.91 14.80 -6.06
N GLN A 7 29.06 14.90 -7.09
CA GLN A 7 27.83 14.13 -7.19
C GLN A 7 28.16 12.67 -7.51
N SER A 8 27.71 11.74 -6.67
CA SER A 8 27.86 10.32 -6.95
C SER A 8 27.11 9.93 -8.23
N PRO A 9 27.64 9.01 -9.06
CA PRO A 9 26.95 8.56 -10.26
C PRO A 9 25.58 7.96 -9.91
N PRO A 10 24.54 8.18 -10.73
CA PRO A 10 23.21 7.62 -10.49
C PRO A 10 23.28 6.09 -10.47
N THR A 11 22.72 5.47 -9.44
CA THR A 11 22.59 4.02 -9.37
C THR A 11 21.52 3.56 -10.35
N LEU A 12 21.92 2.86 -11.42
CA LEU A 12 20.99 2.23 -12.34
C LEU A 12 20.28 1.07 -11.62
N ARG A 13 18.96 1.13 -11.53
CA ARG A 13 18.13 0.01 -11.05
C ARG A 13 17.64 -0.81 -12.22
N HIS A 14 17.58 -2.12 -12.02
CA HIS A 14 16.99 -3.03 -13.00
C HIS A 14 15.52 -2.66 -13.24
N ASN A 15 15.05 -2.80 -14.48
CA ASN A 15 13.64 -2.58 -14.81
C ASN A 15 12.80 -3.76 -14.29
N VAL A 16 12.47 -3.71 -13.00
CA VAL A 16 11.62 -4.71 -12.34
C VAL A 16 10.16 -4.39 -12.65
N LYS A 17 9.42 -5.38 -13.17
CA LYS A 17 7.98 -5.23 -13.37
C LYS A 17 7.30 -5.03 -12.02
N TRP A 18 6.31 -4.17 -12.01
CA TRP A 18 5.54 -3.86 -10.81
C TRP A 18 4.06 -3.97 -11.13
N SER A 19 3.31 -4.37 -10.11
CA SER A 19 1.86 -4.46 -10.14
C SER A 19 1.27 -3.35 -9.29
N LYS A 20 0.12 -2.83 -9.72
CA LYS A 20 -0.72 -1.93 -8.93
C LYS A 20 -2.10 -2.55 -8.79
N LEU A 21 -2.50 -2.83 -7.56
CA LEU A 21 -3.76 -3.51 -7.28
C LEU A 21 -4.67 -2.63 -6.41
N PRO A 22 -5.93 -2.39 -6.83
CA PRO A 22 -6.94 -1.85 -5.95
C PRO A 22 -7.45 -2.96 -5.02
N LEU A 23 -7.31 -2.76 -3.72
CA LEU A 23 -7.93 -3.60 -2.70
C LEU A 23 -9.24 -2.94 -2.26
N ASN A 24 -10.31 -3.74 -2.28
CA ASN A 24 -11.64 -3.29 -1.90
C ASN A 24 -12.01 -3.82 -0.51
N ALA A 25 -13.06 -3.25 0.07
CA ALA A 25 -13.63 -3.70 1.33
C ALA A 25 -12.64 -3.66 2.52
N ILE A 26 -11.75 -2.66 2.56
CA ILE A 26 -10.80 -2.48 3.67
C ILE A 26 -11.40 -1.55 4.73
N PRO A 27 -11.43 -1.97 6.01
CA PRO A 27 -11.81 -1.08 7.12
C PRO A 27 -10.89 0.13 7.19
N THR A 28 -11.48 1.32 7.22
CA THR A 28 -10.70 2.58 7.25
C THR A 28 -10.09 2.88 8.62
N GLY A 29 -10.50 2.15 9.66
CA GLY A 29 -10.12 2.44 11.05
C GLY A 29 -10.73 3.73 11.62
N LYS A 30 -11.56 4.43 10.83
CA LYS A 30 -12.24 5.65 11.25
C LYS A 30 -13.21 5.34 12.40
N SER A 31 -13.08 6.08 13.49
CA SER A 31 -14.01 6.06 14.62
C SER A 31 -14.42 7.47 15.03
N GLU A 32 -15.26 7.62 16.04
CA GLU A 32 -15.58 8.94 16.61
C GLU A 32 -14.36 9.57 17.30
N ALA A 33 -13.47 8.76 17.87
CA ALA A 33 -12.28 9.21 18.61
C ALA A 33 -11.03 9.40 17.73
N ARG A 34 -11.01 8.86 16.51
CA ARG A 34 -9.81 8.86 15.64
C ARG A 34 -10.16 9.11 14.16
N GLY A 35 -9.24 9.72 13.42
CA GLY A 35 -9.29 9.78 11.96
C GLY A 35 -9.21 8.40 11.29
N ALA A 36 -9.44 8.35 9.97
CA ALA A 36 -9.12 7.16 9.19
C ALA A 36 -7.59 6.92 9.24
N TYR A 37 -7.19 5.66 9.05
CA TYR A 37 -5.78 5.30 9.05
C TYR A 37 -4.98 6.06 7.99
N THR A 38 -3.81 6.54 8.38
CA THR A 38 -2.84 7.08 7.41
C THR A 38 -2.31 5.95 6.51
N PRO A 39 -1.63 6.27 5.40
CA PRO A 39 -0.95 5.27 4.58
C PRO A 39 -0.02 4.33 5.37
N ASP A 40 0.69 4.86 6.36
CA ASP A 40 1.62 4.10 7.20
C ASP A 40 0.90 3.15 8.17
N GLU A 41 -0.16 3.65 8.80
CA GLU A 41 -0.98 2.85 9.71
C GLU A 41 -1.71 1.74 8.96
N THR A 42 -2.22 2.05 7.77
CA THR A 42 -2.86 1.08 6.88
C THR A 42 -1.87 0.02 6.42
N HIS A 43 -0.65 0.41 6.04
CA HIS A 43 0.42 -0.52 5.69
C HIS A 43 0.76 -1.47 6.84
N THR A 44 0.89 -0.92 8.05
CA THR A 44 1.18 -1.70 9.26
C THR A 44 0.07 -2.71 9.56
N ALA A 45 -1.20 -2.29 9.47
CA ALA A 45 -2.34 -3.17 9.66
C ALA A 45 -2.40 -4.28 8.60
N LEU A 46 -2.18 -3.94 7.33
CA LEU A 46 -2.16 -4.93 6.23
C LEU A 46 -1.03 -5.95 6.39
N ILE A 47 0.15 -5.56 6.88
CA ILE A 47 1.22 -6.50 7.19
C ILE A 47 0.80 -7.45 8.32
N ALA A 48 0.16 -6.93 9.37
CA ALA A 48 -0.23 -7.72 10.53
C ALA A 48 -1.32 -8.74 10.22
N GLU A 49 -2.26 -8.40 9.33
CA GLU A 49 -3.49 -9.17 9.12
C GLU A 49 -3.51 -9.96 7.80
N ASN A 50 -2.64 -9.63 6.83
CA ASN A 50 -2.59 -10.28 5.53
C ASN A 50 -1.18 -10.80 5.22
N PRO A 51 -0.91 -12.10 5.46
CA PRO A 51 0.39 -12.71 5.17
C PRO A 51 0.81 -12.60 3.70
N ALA A 52 -0.14 -12.65 2.76
CA ALA A 52 0.14 -12.49 1.34
C ALA A 52 0.60 -11.06 1.02
N TYR A 53 0.04 -10.05 1.68
CA TYR A 53 0.51 -8.67 1.59
C TYR A 53 1.89 -8.48 2.23
N ALA A 54 2.10 -9.08 3.41
CA ALA A 54 3.36 -8.98 4.15
C ALA A 54 4.57 -9.55 3.38
N ALA A 55 4.34 -10.51 2.49
CA ALA A 55 5.38 -11.10 1.64
C ALA A 55 5.79 -10.21 0.45
N LEU A 56 5.10 -9.09 0.18
CA LEU A 56 5.32 -8.25 -0.99
C LEU A 56 6.37 -7.17 -0.74
N THR A 57 7.20 -6.92 -1.76
CA THR A 57 8.08 -5.74 -1.79
C THR A 57 7.28 -4.52 -2.24
N ILE A 58 6.72 -3.79 -1.27
CA ILE A 58 5.90 -2.60 -1.55
C ILE A 58 6.75 -1.47 -2.13
N THR A 59 6.40 -0.99 -3.33
CA THR A 59 7.04 0.14 -4.00
C THR A 59 6.31 1.46 -3.73
N GLN A 60 5.00 1.39 -3.48
CA GLN A 60 4.19 2.52 -3.05
C GLN A 60 3.23 2.08 -1.95
N LYS A 61 3.27 2.79 -0.82
CA LYS A 61 2.39 2.53 0.33
C LYS A 61 0.91 2.65 -0.05
N PRO A 62 0.02 1.95 0.68
CA PRO A 62 -1.43 2.02 0.47
C PRO A 62 -1.93 3.45 0.48
N SER A 63 -2.74 3.80 -0.52
CA SER A 63 -3.43 5.09 -0.58
C SER A 63 -4.92 4.87 -0.73
N TRP A 64 -5.71 5.51 0.13
CA TRP A 64 -7.17 5.51 0.02
C TRP A 64 -7.61 6.10 -1.32
N VAL A 65 -8.59 5.46 -1.96
CA VAL A 65 -9.14 5.93 -3.24
C VAL A 65 -10.01 7.17 -3.05
N ARG A 66 -10.67 7.30 -1.89
CA ARG A 66 -11.47 8.47 -1.53
C ARG A 66 -10.75 9.29 -0.47
N ASP A 67 -11.10 10.57 -0.43
CA ASP A 67 -10.55 11.48 0.56
C ASP A 67 -10.94 11.04 1.99
N HIS A 68 -9.96 11.02 2.87
CA HIS A 68 -10.08 10.51 4.24
C HIS A 68 -11.05 11.33 5.12
N THR A 69 -11.32 12.59 4.78
CA THR A 69 -12.27 13.45 5.50
C THR A 69 -13.72 13.08 5.23
N THR A 70 -13.97 12.31 4.17
CA THR A 70 -15.34 11.91 3.76
C THR A 70 -15.85 10.65 4.47
N TYR A 71 -14.98 9.96 5.23
CA TYR A 71 -15.33 8.70 5.86
C TYR A 71 -16.12 8.89 7.16
N LYS A 72 -17.20 8.13 7.29
CA LYS A 72 -17.97 8.00 8.53
C LYS A 72 -17.29 7.00 9.49
N SER A 73 -17.65 7.05 10.77
CA SER A 73 -17.24 6.04 11.75
C SER A 73 -17.64 4.63 11.27
N GLY A 74 -16.72 3.66 11.36
CA GLY A 74 -16.93 2.29 10.88
C GLY A 74 -16.94 2.15 9.35
N ALA A 75 -16.52 3.16 8.59
CA ALA A 75 -16.52 3.08 7.14
C ALA A 75 -15.54 2.02 6.62
N ILE A 76 -15.99 1.32 5.58
CA ILE A 76 -15.20 0.42 4.75
C ILE A 76 -14.96 1.12 3.41
N SER A 77 -13.74 1.04 2.87
CA SER A 77 -13.40 1.68 1.61
C SER A 77 -12.43 0.85 0.77
N SER A 78 -11.93 1.45 -0.30
CA SER A 78 -10.94 0.86 -1.19
C SER A 78 -9.64 1.65 -1.12
N LEU A 79 -8.53 0.94 -1.29
CA LEU A 79 -7.19 1.51 -1.35
C LEU A 79 -6.43 0.93 -2.55
N SER A 80 -5.39 1.61 -3.00
CA SER A 80 -4.46 1.06 -4.00
C SER A 80 -3.09 0.84 -3.40
N VAL A 81 -2.45 -0.28 -3.75
CA VAL A 81 -1.06 -0.58 -3.40
C VAL A 81 -0.27 -0.90 -4.67
N SER A 82 1.00 -0.50 -4.69
CA SER A 82 1.96 -0.87 -5.73
C SER A 82 3.11 -1.67 -5.12
N PHE A 83 3.53 -2.73 -5.80
CA PHE A 83 4.59 -3.64 -5.33
C PHE A 83 5.37 -4.23 -6.50
N GLU A 84 6.58 -4.71 -6.23
CA GLU A 84 7.36 -5.47 -7.22
C GLU A 84 6.67 -6.80 -7.50
N ASP A 85 6.46 -7.10 -8.78
CA ASP A 85 5.76 -8.31 -9.20
C ASP A 85 6.39 -8.83 -10.51
N PRO A 86 7.59 -9.42 -10.44
CA PRO A 86 8.36 -9.79 -11.63
C PRO A 86 7.66 -10.82 -12.53
N ASP A 87 6.89 -11.73 -11.91
CA ASP A 87 6.24 -12.88 -12.56
C ASP A 87 4.70 -12.80 -12.53
N GLY A 88 4.10 -11.82 -11.86
CA GLY A 88 2.66 -11.65 -11.75
C GLY A 88 1.99 -12.48 -10.64
N THR A 89 2.77 -13.30 -9.92
CA THR A 89 2.24 -14.20 -8.91
C THR A 89 1.78 -13.47 -7.66
N GLY A 90 2.39 -12.31 -7.34
CA GLY A 90 2.00 -11.49 -6.19
C GLY A 90 0.57 -10.95 -6.35
N ALA A 91 0.27 -10.39 -7.54
CA ALA A 91 -1.08 -9.93 -7.85
C ALA A 91 -2.10 -11.08 -7.86
N GLN A 92 -1.75 -12.23 -8.45
CA GLN A 92 -2.64 -13.39 -8.44
C GLN A 92 -2.92 -13.91 -7.03
N THR A 93 -1.90 -13.96 -6.17
CA THR A 93 -2.04 -14.41 -4.79
C THR A 93 -2.98 -13.48 -4.02
N LEU A 94 -2.79 -12.16 -4.13
CA LEU A 94 -3.68 -11.19 -3.48
C LEU A 94 -5.13 -11.29 -3.96
N LEU A 95 -5.36 -11.57 -5.25
CA LEU A 95 -6.71 -11.74 -5.80
C LEU A 95 -7.41 -13.01 -5.29
N HIS A 96 -6.66 -14.10 -5.10
CA HIS A 96 -7.23 -15.37 -4.60
C HIS A 96 -7.37 -15.41 -3.07
N TYR A 97 -6.54 -14.68 -2.32
CA TYR A 97 -6.57 -14.64 -0.86
C TYR A 97 -7.60 -13.66 -0.26
N MET A 98 -8.45 -13.03 -1.07
CA MET A 98 -9.46 -12.07 -0.60
C MET A 98 -10.82 -12.72 -0.30
N PRO A 99 -10.99 -13.32 0.89
CA PRO A 99 -12.18 -13.09 1.69
C PRO A 99 -11.74 -12.40 2.98
N LEU A 100 -11.76 -11.06 2.99
CA LEU A 100 -11.66 -10.31 4.24
C LEU A 100 -12.97 -10.52 5.02
N SER A 101 -13.04 -11.61 5.78
CA SER A 101 -13.95 -11.72 6.91
C SER A 101 -13.25 -11.07 8.10
N MET A 102 -13.40 -9.75 8.23
CA MET A 102 -13.25 -9.06 9.51
C MET A 102 -14.62 -8.86 10.14
#